data_AF-A0A8T4FRS8-F1
#
_entry.id   AF-A0A8T4FRS8-F1
#
_cell.length_a   1.000
_cell.length_b   1.000
_cell.length_c   1.000
_cell.angle_alpha   90.00
_cell.angle_beta   90.00
_cell.angle_gamma   90.00
#
_symmetry.space_group_name_H-M   'P 1'
#
loop_
_entity.id
_entity.type
_entity.pdbx_description
1 polymer ?
#
loop_
_entity_poly.entity_id
_entity_poly.type
_entity_poly.pdbx_seq_one_letter_code
_entity_poly.pdbx_strand_id
1 'polypeptide(L)'
;MNRIKVINEPSELVPMLRSVDTPVKRDVLKEVTLEWRTADDIEQKFGPEGREAIVFFEKMKLVETRWAAKAGGYPEKSYHTYYTSFNINAQWPVYEISDVLTAAMMGDEEYGEIEKKILEQVGKDGRFSGDVAEALGLSSTMLKSLVRRSVKMDYRGHRIELIREE
;
A
#
# COMPACT_ATOMS: atom_id res chain seq x y z
N MET A 1 12.05 18.64 8.89
CA MET A 1 10.71 19.29 8.84
C MET A 1 9.68 18.21 9.14
N ASN A 2 8.85 18.36 10.17
CA ASN A 2 7.88 17.32 10.53
C ASN A 2 6.81 17.23 9.45
N ARG A 3 6.77 16.11 8.71
CA ARG A 3 5.75 15.81 7.72
C ARG A 3 4.76 14.85 8.35
N ILE A 4 3.48 15.22 8.37
CA ILE A 4 2.42 14.46 9.02
C ILE A 4 1.52 13.84 7.95
N LYS A 5 1.29 12.53 8.01
CA LYS A 5 0.25 11.87 7.21
C LYS A 5 -1.07 11.98 7.96
N VAL A 6 -1.98 12.80 7.44
CA VAL A 6 -3.33 12.91 8.01
C VAL A 6 -4.21 11.83 7.40
N ILE A 7 -4.87 11.04 8.25
CA ILE A 7 -5.79 9.98 7.85
C ILE A 7 -7.21 10.46 8.10
N ASN A 8 -7.95 10.71 7.03
CA ASN A 8 -9.32 11.26 7.10
C ASN A 8 -10.37 10.27 6.59
N GLU A 9 -9.95 9.20 5.91
CA GLU A 9 -10.82 8.18 5.36
C GLU A 9 -10.49 6.81 6.00
N PRO A 10 -11.47 5.97 6.37
CA PRO A 10 -11.16 4.74 7.11
C PRO A 10 -10.33 3.78 6.28
N SER A 11 -10.56 3.70 4.96
CA SER A 11 -9.82 2.82 4.05
C SER A 11 -8.32 3.13 3.97
N GLU A 12 -7.90 4.34 4.36
CA GLU A 12 -6.47 4.72 4.46
C GLU A 12 -5.74 4.06 5.62
N LEU A 13 -6.47 3.49 6.59
CA LEU A 13 -5.88 2.68 7.65
C LEU A 13 -5.33 1.35 7.13
N VAL A 14 -5.91 0.79 6.07
CA VAL A 14 -5.47 -0.50 5.52
C VAL A 14 -3.98 -0.50 5.17
N PRO A 15 -3.47 0.41 4.31
CA PRO A 15 -2.06 0.42 3.97
C PRO A 15 -1.16 0.72 5.18
N MET A 16 -1.64 1.49 6.17
CA MET A 16 -0.92 1.76 7.40
C MET A 16 -0.77 0.48 8.24
N LEU A 17 -1.86 -0.24 8.49
CA LEU A 17 -1.83 -1.50 9.24
C LEU A 17 -0.99 -2.56 8.52
N ARG A 18 -1.13 -2.66 7.20
CA ARG A 18 -0.35 -3.57 6.34
C ARG A 18 1.12 -3.18 6.19
N SER A 19 1.52 -1.97 6.61
CA SER A 19 2.93 -1.56 6.60
C SER A 19 3.72 -2.09 7.80
N VAL A 20 3.05 -2.66 8.80
CA VAL A 20 3.66 -3.10 10.07
C VAL A 20 3.18 -4.49 10.53
N ASP A 21 2.46 -5.20 9.67
CA ASP A 21 1.86 -6.51 9.95
C ASP A 21 2.91 -7.64 10.07
N THR A 22 4.03 -7.56 9.34
CA THR A 22 5.14 -8.51 9.44
C THR A 22 6.35 -7.92 10.17
N PRO A 23 7.18 -8.75 10.84
CA PRO A 23 8.46 -8.29 11.39
C PRO A 23 9.36 -7.62 10.36
N VAL A 24 9.48 -8.20 9.17
CA VAL A 24 10.31 -7.67 8.08
C VAL A 24 9.87 -6.27 7.69
N LYS A 25 8.57 -6.02 7.45
CA LYS A 25 8.09 -4.68 7.11
C LYS A 25 8.36 -3.67 8.23
N ARG A 26 8.17 -4.05 9.49
CA ARG A 26 8.49 -3.17 10.63
C ARG A 26 9.96 -2.78 10.65
N ASP A 27 10.85 -3.74 10.42
CA ASP A 27 12.29 -3.51 10.44
C ASP A 27 12.76 -2.70 9.22
N VAL A 28 12.21 -2.97 8.03
CA VAL A 28 12.48 -2.16 6.82
C VAL A 28 11.98 -0.74 7.00
N LEU A 29 10.76 -0.55 7.52
CA LEU A 29 10.20 0.79 7.75
C LEU A 29 11.04 1.58 8.75
N LYS A 30 11.54 0.93 9.81
CA LYS A 30 12.47 1.53 10.76
C LYS A 30 13.80 1.90 10.09
N GLU A 31 14.35 1.03 9.27
CA GLU A 31 15.61 1.27 8.54
C GLU A 31 15.52 2.53 7.67
N VAL A 32 14.48 2.60 6.81
CA VAL A 32 14.29 3.74 5.89
C VAL A 32 13.80 5.01 6.59
N THR A 33 13.46 4.94 7.88
CA THR A 33 13.21 6.13 8.72
C THR A 33 14.50 6.76 9.22
N LEU A 34 15.58 5.96 9.35
CA LEU A 34 16.85 6.42 9.90
C LEU A 34 17.78 6.90 8.78
N GLU A 35 17.85 6.15 7.68
CA GLU A 35 18.79 6.40 6.59
C GLU A 35 18.16 6.10 5.22
N TRP A 36 18.74 6.72 4.20
CA TRP A 36 18.39 6.42 2.81
C TRP A 36 18.96 5.04 2.43
N ARG A 37 18.11 4.15 1.90
CA ARG A 37 18.51 2.79 1.45
C ARG A 37 18.06 2.51 0.03
N THR A 38 18.86 1.82 -0.76
CA THR A 38 18.41 1.28 -2.05
C THR A 38 17.58 0.02 -1.85
N ALA A 39 16.84 -0.40 -2.88
CA ALA A 39 16.15 -1.70 -2.84
C ALA A 39 17.13 -2.87 -2.63
N ASP A 40 18.33 -2.78 -3.21
CA ASP A 40 19.38 -3.79 -3.07
C ASP A 40 19.93 -3.83 -1.63
N ASP A 41 20.15 -2.69 -0.98
CA ASP A 41 20.58 -2.64 0.44
C ASP A 41 19.55 -3.33 1.35
N ILE A 42 18.27 -3.07 1.08
CA ILE A 42 17.15 -3.64 1.82
C ILE A 42 17.07 -5.14 1.58
N GLU A 43 17.16 -5.59 0.33
CA GLU A 43 17.14 -7.01 -0.02
C GLU A 43 18.34 -7.77 0.56
N GLN A 44 19.53 -7.17 0.56
CA GLN A 44 20.72 -7.77 1.15
C GLN A 44 20.55 -8.00 2.66
N LYS A 45 19.85 -7.10 3.37
CA LYS A 45 19.68 -7.16 4.82
C LYS A 45 18.45 -7.97 5.25
N PHE A 46 17.37 -7.90 4.49
CA PHE A 46 16.05 -8.41 4.88
C PHE A 46 15.49 -9.47 3.91
N GLY A 47 16.24 -9.83 2.87
CA GLY A 47 15.83 -10.80 1.85
C GLY A 47 14.80 -10.25 0.85
N PRO A 48 14.26 -11.11 -0.02
CA PRO A 48 13.27 -10.74 -1.03
C PRO A 48 12.02 -10.06 -0.45
N GLU A 49 11.57 -10.51 0.73
CA GLU A 49 10.45 -9.90 1.47
C GLU A 49 10.71 -8.42 1.81
N GLY A 50 11.98 -8.05 2.04
CA GLY A 50 12.37 -6.67 2.26
C GLY A 50 12.21 -5.81 1.00
N ARG A 51 12.58 -6.35 -0.17
CA ARG A 51 12.35 -5.69 -1.46
C ARG A 51 10.86 -5.52 -1.74
N GLU A 52 10.06 -6.53 -1.45
CA GLU A 52 8.60 -6.43 -1.57
C GLU A 52 8.01 -5.37 -0.63
N ALA A 53 8.54 -5.27 0.60
CA ALA A 53 8.15 -4.24 1.55
C ALA A 53 8.42 -2.82 1.04
N ILE A 54 9.59 -2.57 0.41
CA ILE A 54 9.89 -1.22 -0.09
C ILE A 54 9.03 -0.83 -1.28
N VAL A 55 8.73 -1.77 -2.18
CA VAL A 55 7.78 -1.56 -3.29
C VAL A 55 6.39 -1.23 -2.73
N PHE A 56 5.95 -1.94 -1.70
CA PHE A 56 4.69 -1.64 -1.02
C PHE A 56 4.70 -0.24 -0.38
N PHE A 57 5.78 0.17 0.29
CA PHE A 57 5.87 1.49 0.91
C PHE A 57 5.86 2.64 -0.11
N GLU A 58 6.53 2.46 -1.25
CA GLU A 58 6.45 3.41 -2.37
C GLU A 58 5.01 3.49 -2.90
N LYS A 59 4.39 2.32 -3.11
CA LYS A 59 2.94 2.06 -3.24
C LYS A 59 2.11 3.11 -2.49
N MET A 60 2.24 3.00 -1.18
CA MET A 60 1.39 3.70 -0.22
C MET A 60 1.84 5.15 0.07
N LYS A 61 2.82 5.64 -0.70
CA LYS A 61 3.45 6.95 -0.51
C LYS A 61 3.97 7.14 0.91
N LEU A 62 4.52 6.07 1.51
CA LEU A 62 5.13 6.12 2.84
C LEU A 62 6.59 6.55 2.77
N VAL A 63 7.23 6.33 1.61
CA VAL A 63 8.61 6.71 1.33
C VAL A 63 8.68 7.73 0.18
N GLU A 64 9.68 8.59 0.24
CA GLU A 64 10.17 9.37 -0.90
C GLU A 64 11.37 8.68 -1.55
N THR A 65 11.63 9.05 -2.80
CA THR A 65 12.72 8.47 -3.58
C THR A 65 13.66 9.53 -4.13
N ARG A 66 14.94 9.16 -4.24
CA ARG A 66 15.98 9.95 -4.90
C ARG A 66 16.92 9.01 -5.65
N TRP A 67 17.59 9.54 -6.67
CA TRP A 67 18.69 8.83 -7.32
C TRP A 67 19.95 8.90 -6.46
N ALA A 68 20.51 7.74 -6.13
CA ALA A 68 21.79 7.62 -5.43
C ALA A 68 22.86 7.12 -6.42
N ALA A 69 24.03 7.75 -6.41
CA ALA A 69 25.15 7.30 -7.24
C ALA A 69 25.71 5.98 -6.69
N LYS A 70 25.85 4.98 -7.56
CA LYS A 70 26.53 3.71 -7.24
C LYS A 70 27.95 3.76 -7.81
N ALA A 71 28.94 3.31 -7.05
CA ALA A 71 30.33 3.32 -7.50
C ALA A 71 30.48 2.44 -8.75
N GLY A 72 30.70 3.07 -9.91
CA GLY A 72 30.92 2.38 -11.19
C GLY A 72 29.65 1.82 -11.87
N GLY A 73 28.46 2.21 -11.42
CA GLY A 73 27.19 1.71 -11.97
C GLY A 73 26.20 2.83 -12.36
N TYR A 74 25.05 2.42 -12.90
CA TYR A 74 23.92 3.33 -13.09
C TYR A 74 23.39 3.80 -11.73
N PRO A 75 22.90 5.04 -11.60
CA PRO A 75 22.26 5.51 -10.39
C PRO A 75 21.08 4.61 -10.01
N GLU A 76 20.96 4.33 -8.72
CA GLU A 76 19.88 3.49 -8.20
C GLU A 76 18.91 4.30 -7.36
N LYS A 77 17.64 3.87 -7.37
CA LYS A 77 16.60 4.49 -6.58
C LYS A 77 16.84 4.17 -5.10
N SER A 78 16.89 5.22 -4.28
CA SER A 78 17.04 5.14 -2.84
C SER A 78 15.81 5.73 -2.16
N TYR A 79 15.44 5.15 -1.02
CA TYR A 79 14.19 5.35 -0.32
C TYR A 79 14.42 5.87 1.10
N HIS A 80 13.57 6.78 1.54
CA HIS A 80 13.50 7.26 2.93
C HIS A 80 12.05 7.57 3.29
N THR A 81 11.64 7.44 4.55
CA THR A 81 10.26 7.78 4.93
C THR A 81 9.94 9.24 4.62
N TYR A 82 8.77 9.46 4.04
CA TYR A 82 8.26 10.79 3.74
C TYR A 82 7.66 11.45 4.98
N TYR A 83 7.07 10.67 5.88
CA TYR A 83 6.33 11.15 7.06
C TYR A 83 7.07 10.81 8.35
N THR A 84 7.06 11.74 9.30
CA THR A 84 7.62 11.56 10.65
C THR A 84 6.56 11.18 11.68
N SER A 85 5.28 11.38 11.36
CA SER A 85 4.15 11.00 12.22
C SER A 85 2.86 10.81 11.41
N PHE A 86 1.92 10.07 11.99
CA PHE A 86 0.54 9.95 11.51
C PHE A 86 -0.39 10.73 12.44
N ASN A 87 -1.39 11.39 11.87
CA ASN A 87 -2.48 12.00 12.62
C ASN A 87 -3.79 11.33 12.20
N ILE A 88 -4.50 10.78 13.18
CA ILE A 88 -5.79 10.14 13.01
C ILE A 88 -6.75 10.83 13.97
N ASN A 89 -7.72 11.57 13.44
CA ASN A 89 -8.80 12.17 14.20
C ASN A 89 -10.10 11.92 13.45
N ALA A 90 -10.76 10.80 13.76
CA ALA A 90 -11.92 10.36 13.01
C ALA A 90 -12.91 9.55 13.86
N GLN A 91 -14.17 9.57 13.42
CA GLN A 91 -15.26 8.73 13.89
C GLN A 91 -15.95 8.14 12.66
N TRP A 92 -16.10 6.82 12.64
CA TRP A 92 -16.80 6.11 11.57
C TRP A 92 -17.89 5.21 12.13
N PRO A 93 -18.96 4.93 11.36
CA PRO A 93 -19.92 3.90 11.72
C PRO A 93 -19.24 2.53 11.92
N VAL A 94 -19.81 1.71 12.80
CA VAL A 94 -19.26 0.39 13.15
C VAL A 94 -19.11 -0.51 11.91
N TYR A 95 -20.05 -0.46 10.97
CA TYR A 95 -19.99 -1.27 9.75
C TYR A 95 -18.82 -0.86 8.84
N GLU A 96 -18.54 0.44 8.69
CA GLU A 96 -17.43 0.90 7.85
C GLU A 96 -16.08 0.49 8.44
N ILE A 97 -15.89 0.68 9.74
CA ILE A 97 -14.63 0.26 10.38
C ILE A 97 -14.49 -1.27 10.40
N SER A 98 -15.60 -2.01 10.49
CA SER A 98 -15.60 -3.47 10.37
C SER A 98 -15.06 -3.91 9.01
N ASP A 99 -15.50 -3.29 7.91
CA ASP A 99 -15.00 -3.59 6.56
C ASP A 99 -13.49 -3.33 6.44
N VAL A 100 -13.03 -2.19 6.98
CA VAL A 100 -11.62 -1.80 6.96
C VAL A 100 -10.74 -2.76 7.74
N LEU A 101 -11.16 -3.11 8.96
CA LEU A 101 -10.40 -4.05 9.80
C LEU A 101 -10.40 -5.45 9.19
N THR A 102 -11.52 -5.89 8.61
CA THR A 102 -11.61 -7.16 7.87
C THR A 102 -10.61 -7.19 6.72
N ALA A 103 -10.61 -6.18 5.85
CA ALA A 103 -9.68 -6.09 4.73
C ALA A 103 -8.20 -6.03 5.18
N ALA A 104 -7.91 -5.37 6.30
CA ALA A 104 -6.55 -5.23 6.81
C ALA A 104 -6.02 -6.50 7.49
N MET A 105 -6.87 -7.22 8.23
CA MET A 105 -6.48 -8.40 9.02
C MET A 105 -6.64 -9.73 8.26
N MET A 106 -7.37 -9.74 7.15
CA MET A 106 -7.57 -10.91 6.29
C MET A 106 -6.22 -11.53 5.87
N GLY A 107 -6.14 -12.86 5.90
CA GLY A 107 -4.93 -13.59 5.52
C GLY A 107 -4.56 -13.38 4.04
N ASP A 108 -3.29 -13.57 3.68
CA ASP A 108 -2.82 -13.32 2.31
C ASP A 108 -3.40 -14.29 1.27
N GLU A 109 -3.68 -15.54 1.66
CA GLU A 109 -4.33 -16.53 0.80
C GLU A 109 -5.78 -16.12 0.46
N GLU A 110 -6.60 -15.87 1.48
CA GLU A 110 -7.98 -15.39 1.33
C GLU A 110 -8.02 -14.07 0.55
N TYR A 111 -7.12 -13.14 0.87
CA TYR A 111 -7.02 -11.88 0.16
C TYR A 111 -6.65 -12.09 -1.32
N GLY A 112 -5.73 -13.01 -1.63
CA GLY A 112 -5.32 -13.29 -3.00
C GLY A 112 -6.48 -13.76 -3.88
N GLU A 113 -7.40 -14.56 -3.35
CA GLU A 113 -8.60 -14.99 -4.07
C GLU A 113 -9.54 -13.81 -4.38
N ILE A 114 -9.72 -12.90 -3.42
CA ILE A 114 -10.57 -11.72 -3.57
C ILE A 114 -9.91 -10.71 -4.51
N GLU A 115 -8.60 -10.47 -4.36
CA GLU A 115 -7.81 -9.60 -5.23
C GLU A 115 -7.95 -10.04 -6.70
N LYS A 116 -7.83 -11.35 -6.96
CA LYS A 116 -8.00 -11.92 -8.30
C LYS A 116 -9.38 -11.62 -8.88
N LYS A 117 -10.46 -11.82 -8.11
CA LYS A 117 -11.83 -11.50 -8.55
C LYS A 117 -11.99 -10.02 -8.88
N ILE A 118 -11.41 -9.13 -8.07
CA ILE A 118 -11.44 -7.69 -8.34
C ILE A 118 -10.67 -7.37 -9.63
N LEU A 119 -9.47 -7.92 -9.80
CA LEU A 119 -8.66 -7.71 -11.01
C LEU A 119 -9.37 -8.18 -12.28
N GLU A 120 -10.07 -9.31 -12.22
CA GLU A 120 -10.91 -9.83 -13.30
C GLU A 120 -12.06 -8.87 -13.64
N GLN A 121 -12.73 -8.30 -12.63
CA GLN A 121 -13.78 -7.30 -12.85
C GLN A 121 -13.23 -5.98 -13.44
N VAL A 122 -12.03 -5.56 -13.01
CA VAL A 122 -11.39 -4.30 -13.43
C VAL A 122 -10.90 -4.37 -14.88
N GLY A 123 -10.31 -5.50 -15.30
CA GLY A 123 -9.80 -5.67 -16.65
C GLY A 123 -8.64 -4.71 -17.01
N LYS A 124 -8.26 -4.67 -18.29
CA LYS A 124 -7.11 -3.87 -18.76
C LYS A 124 -7.37 -2.36 -18.82
N ASP A 125 -8.61 -1.97 -19.10
CA ASP A 125 -9.01 -0.56 -19.30
C ASP A 125 -9.53 0.10 -18.02
N GLY A 126 -9.54 -0.65 -16.92
CA GLY A 126 -10.14 -0.24 -15.66
C GLY A 126 -11.67 -0.27 -15.68
N ARG A 127 -12.27 -0.07 -14.51
CA ARG A 127 -13.73 -0.10 -14.35
C ARG A 127 -14.21 0.86 -13.28
N PHE A 128 -15.46 1.31 -13.40
CA PHE A 128 -16.10 2.12 -12.36
C PHE A 128 -16.25 1.32 -11.07
N SER A 129 -15.90 1.91 -9.93
CA SER A 129 -15.87 1.19 -8.66
C SER A 129 -17.26 0.76 -8.18
N GLY A 130 -18.31 1.49 -8.54
CA GLY A 130 -19.69 1.10 -8.24
C GLY A 130 -20.05 -0.24 -8.89
N ASP A 131 -19.74 -0.40 -10.18
CA ASP A 131 -20.03 -1.63 -10.93
C ASP A 131 -19.26 -2.83 -10.37
N VAL A 132 -18.01 -2.60 -9.94
CA VAL A 132 -17.19 -3.65 -9.31
C VAL A 132 -17.76 -4.04 -7.95
N ALA A 133 -18.18 -3.06 -7.14
CA ALA A 133 -18.78 -3.29 -5.83
C ALA A 133 -20.08 -4.07 -5.96
N GLU A 134 -20.95 -3.68 -6.89
CA GLU A 134 -22.21 -4.37 -7.18
C GLU A 134 -21.97 -5.80 -7.67
N ALA A 135 -21.08 -5.99 -8.65
CA ALA A 135 -20.78 -7.30 -9.21
C ALA A 135 -20.21 -8.30 -8.18
N LEU A 136 -19.51 -7.80 -7.16
CA LEU A 136 -18.90 -8.62 -6.11
C LEU A 136 -19.71 -8.63 -4.80
N GLY A 137 -20.84 -7.93 -4.73
CA GLY A 137 -21.64 -7.81 -3.50
C GLY A 137 -20.89 -7.15 -2.34
N LEU A 138 -19.97 -6.22 -2.64
CA LEU A 138 -19.15 -5.53 -1.65
C LEU A 138 -19.73 -4.15 -1.33
N SER A 139 -19.59 -3.73 -0.08
CA SER A 139 -19.78 -2.32 0.26
C SER A 139 -18.72 -1.46 -0.44
N SER A 140 -19.00 -0.17 -0.63
CA SER A 140 -18.01 0.77 -1.18
C SER A 140 -16.75 0.85 -0.29
N THR A 141 -16.91 0.76 1.02
CA THR A 141 -15.79 0.82 1.98
C THR A 141 -14.94 -0.44 1.92
N MET A 142 -15.57 -1.62 1.81
CA MET A 142 -14.87 -2.90 1.68
C MET A 142 -14.09 -2.96 0.38
N LEU A 143 -14.72 -2.65 -0.76
CA LEU A 143 -14.01 -2.63 -2.05
C LEU A 143 -12.82 -1.66 -2.01
N LYS A 144 -13.03 -0.45 -1.46
CA LYS A 144 -11.97 0.55 -1.39
C LYS A 144 -10.80 0.11 -0.50
N SER A 145 -11.11 -0.55 0.60
CA SER A 145 -10.15 -1.15 1.51
C SER A 145 -9.34 -2.27 0.86
N LEU A 146 -9.99 -3.17 0.11
CA LEU A 146 -9.36 -4.26 -0.61
C LEU A 146 -8.44 -3.77 -1.75
N VAL A 147 -8.87 -2.77 -2.51
CA VAL A 147 -8.06 -2.15 -3.58
C VAL A 147 -6.87 -1.40 -3.00
N ARG A 148 -7.03 -0.68 -1.88
CA ARG A 148 -5.91 -0.01 -1.20
C ARG A 148 -4.90 -0.99 -0.61
N ARG A 149 -5.29 -2.24 -0.31
CA ARG A 149 -4.35 -3.33 0.01
C ARG A 149 -3.56 -3.83 -1.22
N SER A 150 -4.07 -3.53 -2.42
CA SER A 150 -3.47 -3.74 -3.74
C SER A 150 -1.96 -3.50 -3.76
N VAL A 151 -1.15 -4.19 -4.55
CA VAL A 151 -0.01 -3.53 -5.24
C VAL A 151 -0.19 -3.47 -6.76
N LYS A 152 -1.23 -4.12 -7.30
CA LYS A 152 -1.50 -4.27 -8.73
C LYS A 152 -2.53 -3.28 -9.27
N MET A 153 -3.31 -2.65 -8.40
CA MET A 153 -4.38 -1.72 -8.76
C MET A 153 -4.50 -0.56 -7.77
N ASP A 154 -5.12 0.54 -8.21
CA ASP A 154 -5.41 1.72 -7.41
C ASP A 154 -6.66 2.46 -7.91
N TYR A 155 -7.15 3.41 -7.12
CA TYR A 155 -8.23 4.31 -7.52
C TYR A 155 -7.71 5.49 -8.36
N ARG A 156 -8.39 5.77 -9.46
CA ARG A 156 -8.28 7.00 -10.26
C ARG A 156 -9.65 7.67 -10.29
N GLY A 157 -9.88 8.55 -9.31
CA GLY A 157 -11.20 9.13 -9.06
C GLY A 157 -12.20 8.04 -8.65
N HIS A 158 -13.24 7.82 -9.46
CA HIS A 158 -14.25 6.78 -9.23
C HIS A 158 -13.99 5.49 -10.04
N ARG A 159 -12.84 5.39 -10.69
CA ARG A 159 -12.42 4.18 -11.41
C ARG A 159 -11.34 3.45 -10.64
N ILE A 160 -11.31 2.14 -10.80
CA ILE A 160 -10.20 1.28 -10.39
C ILE A 160 -9.42 0.95 -11.66
N GLU A 161 -8.11 1.12 -11.61
CA GLU A 161 -7.20 0.89 -12.72
C GLU A 161 -6.00 0.05 -12.26
N LEU A 162 -5.41 -0.71 -13.19
CA LEU A 162 -4.17 -1.42 -12.95
C LEU A 162 -3.01 -0.42 -12.83
N ILE A 163 -2.10 -0.69 -11.89
CA ILE A 163 -0.84 0.05 -11.79
C ILE A 163 0.05 -0.43 -12.93
N ARG A 164 0.47 0.49 -13.79
CA ARG A 164 1.49 0.25 -14.82
C ARG A 164 2.85 0.41 -14.15
N GLU A 165 3.73 -0.57 -14.30
CA GLU A 165 5.14 -0.39 -13.94
C GLU A 165 5.73 0.68 -14.89
N GLU A 166 6.28 1.75 -14.33
CA GLU A 166 7.13 2.73 -15.02
C GLU A 166 8.60 2.35 -14.87
#